data_AF-A0A822Z7M7-F1
#
_entry.id   AF-A0A822Z7M7-F1
#
_cell.length_a   1.000
_cell.length_b   1.000
_cell.length_c   1.000
_cell.angle_alpha   90.00
_cell.angle_beta   90.00
_cell.angle_gamma   90.00
#
_symmetry.space_group_name_H-M   'P 1'
#
loop_
_entity.id
_entity.type
_entity.pdbx_description
1 polymer ?
#
loop_
_entity_poly.entity_id
_entity_poly.type
_entity_poly.pdbx_seq_one_letter_code
_entity_poly.pdbx_strand_id
1 'polypeptide(L)'
;MDKFFSNQLKLACPTATTDLDIQIPNVFDSKYYVDLMNQQGLFTSNQDLYTDLRTRPIVTSFALNQTPVFEKFVYAMLKMGQLSVLTGTQGEIRANYSARNSTSTDEEQGGGAQHFEMNRVDGCFLYVDPGRLTYWCYMFNKRAFCVMNFHL
;
A
#
# COMPACT_ATOMS: atom_id res chain seq x y z
N MET A 1 11.48 16.49 16.77
CA MET A 1 10.01 16.59 16.84
C MET A 1 9.67 18.00 17.26
N ASP A 2 8.73 18.62 16.55
CA ASP A 2 8.23 19.95 16.86
C ASP A 2 7.69 20.04 18.29
N LYS A 3 7.94 21.18 18.97
CA LYS A 3 7.58 21.36 20.38
C LYS A 3 6.07 21.48 20.57
N PHE A 4 5.38 22.15 19.65
CA PHE A 4 3.93 22.30 19.72
C PHE A 4 3.26 20.94 19.52
N PHE A 5 3.65 20.22 18.48
CA PHE A 5 3.15 18.87 18.19
C PHE A 5 3.42 17.89 19.34
N SER A 6 4.63 17.91 19.93
CA SER A 6 4.95 17.09 21.09
C SER A 6 4.03 17.34 22.29
N ASN A 7 3.67 18.60 22.55
CA ASN A 7 2.74 18.92 23.64
C ASN A 7 1.32 18.44 23.36
N GLN A 8 0.86 18.51 22.10
CA GLN A 8 -0.43 17.94 21.71
C GLN A 8 -0.47 16.43 21.90
N LEU A 9 0.60 15.72 21.53
CA LEU A 9 0.71 14.27 21.74
C LEU A 9 0.72 13.89 23.22
N LYS A 10 1.37 14.69 24.09
CA LYS A 10 1.34 14.48 25.54
C LYS A 10 -0.05 14.65 26.15
N LEU A 11 -0.93 15.45 25.55
CA LEU A 11 -2.32 15.58 25.97
C LEU A 11 -3.18 14.40 25.48
N ALA A 12 -2.86 13.85 24.30
CA ALA A 12 -3.57 12.71 23.74
C ALA A 12 -3.22 11.38 24.46
N CYS A 13 -1.94 11.12 24.70
CA CYS A 13 -1.49 9.91 25.37
C CYS A 13 -1.58 10.04 26.90
N PRO A 14 -2.08 9.03 27.65
CA PRO A 14 -2.24 7.62 27.25
C PRO A 14 -3.64 7.22 26.76
N THR A 15 -4.60 8.13 26.76
CA THR A 15 -6.03 7.80 26.65
C THR A 15 -6.59 7.84 25.24
N ALA A 16 -5.93 8.53 24.30
CA ALA A 16 -6.43 8.76 22.95
C ALA A 16 -5.47 8.24 21.88
N THR A 17 -6.04 7.74 20.79
CA THR A 17 -5.35 7.46 19.53
C THR A 17 -5.21 8.74 18.70
N THR A 18 -4.16 8.83 17.90
CA THR A 18 -3.89 9.96 17.01
C THR A 18 -3.63 9.45 15.61
N ASP A 19 -3.96 10.28 14.60
CA ASP A 19 -3.76 9.95 13.20
C ASP A 19 -2.27 10.01 12.81
N LEU A 20 -1.91 9.23 11.79
CA LEU A 20 -0.53 9.19 11.28
C LEU A 20 -0.16 10.44 10.46
N ASP A 21 -1.15 11.03 9.81
CA ASP A 21 -1.09 12.32 9.10
C ASP A 21 -2.02 13.28 9.85
N ILE A 22 -1.48 14.41 10.30
CA ILE A 22 -2.24 15.36 11.12
C ILE A 22 -2.98 16.41 10.30
N GLN A 23 -2.61 16.58 9.03
CA GLN A 23 -3.25 17.55 8.15
C GLN A 23 -4.51 16.96 7.52
N ILE A 24 -4.39 15.78 6.90
CA ILE A 24 -5.51 15.16 6.17
C ILE A 24 -5.56 13.64 6.42
N PRO A 25 -6.06 13.19 7.60
CA PRO A 25 -5.96 11.79 8.05
C PRO A 25 -6.54 10.73 7.11
N ASN A 26 -7.57 11.11 6.33
CA ASN A 26 -8.37 10.17 5.54
C ASN A 26 -8.12 10.29 4.04
N VAL A 27 -7.10 11.04 3.62
CA VAL A 27 -6.77 11.24 2.20
C VAL A 27 -5.34 10.81 1.95
N PHE A 28 -5.14 10.08 0.85
CA PHE A 28 -3.80 9.75 0.39
C PHE A 28 -3.27 10.88 -0.49
N ASP A 29 -2.32 11.64 0.05
CA ASP A 29 -1.74 12.80 -0.64
C ASP A 29 -0.27 13.03 -0.25
N SER A 30 0.26 14.21 -0.59
CA SER A 30 1.64 14.62 -0.29
C SER A 30 1.83 15.26 1.09
N LYS A 31 0.76 15.54 1.85
CA LYS A 31 0.79 16.28 3.11
C LYS A 31 1.53 15.54 4.21
N TYR A 32 1.47 14.21 4.20
CA TYR A 32 2.34 13.36 4.99
C TYR A 32 3.83 13.79 4.91
N TYR A 33 4.34 14.09 3.71
CA TYR A 33 5.75 14.51 3.54
C TYR A 33 6.00 15.96 3.98
N VAL A 34 4.98 16.82 3.92
CA VAL A 34 5.02 18.18 4.47
C VAL A 34 5.14 18.13 6.00
N ASP A 35 4.42 17.23 6.66
CA ASP A 35 4.51 17.02 8.12
C ASP A 35 5.94 16.63 8.53
N LEU A 36 6.60 15.77 7.76
CA LEU A 36 7.99 15.37 8.05
C LEU A 36 8.96 16.56 7.97
N MET A 37 8.76 17.46 7.00
CA MET A 37 9.56 18.69 6.89
C MET A 37 9.35 19.63 8.08
N ASN A 38 8.13 19.66 8.62
CA ASN A 38 7.77 20.44 9.81
C ASN A 38 8.19 19.77 11.13
N GLN A 39 8.91 18.65 11.08
CA GLN A 39 9.28 17.83 12.25
C GLN A 39 8.08 17.27 13.01
N GLN A 40 6.97 17.03 12.32
CA GLN A 40 5.70 16.53 12.84
C GLN A 40 5.48 15.04 12.51
N GLY A 41 6.55 14.28 12.23
CA GLY A 41 6.45 12.83 12.09
C GLY A 41 6.11 12.14 13.42
N LEU A 42 5.03 11.34 13.43
CA LEU A 42 4.55 10.67 14.65
C LEU A 42 5.55 9.62 15.18
N PHE A 43 6.08 8.77 14.30
CA PHE A 43 7.06 7.75 14.65
C PHE A 43 8.49 8.19 14.33
N THR A 44 9.45 7.68 15.09
CA THR A 44 10.88 7.89 14.82
C THR A 44 11.25 7.46 13.40
N SER A 45 10.75 6.31 12.95
CA SER A 45 10.96 5.82 11.57
C SER A 45 10.44 6.78 10.50
N ASN A 46 9.38 7.54 10.80
CA ASN A 46 8.83 8.53 9.87
C ASN A 46 9.72 9.76 9.84
N GLN A 47 10.07 10.29 11.02
CA GLN A 47 10.89 11.50 11.11
C GLN A 47 12.31 11.28 10.58
N ASP A 48 12.86 10.08 10.75
CA ASP A 48 14.17 9.69 10.26
C ASP A 48 14.26 9.75 8.72
N LEU A 49 13.14 9.60 7.99
CA LEU A 49 13.13 9.79 6.53
C LEU A 49 13.55 11.20 6.13
N TYR A 50 13.24 12.21 6.94
CA TYR A 50 13.66 13.59 6.68
C TYR A 50 15.00 13.94 7.35
N THR A 51 15.32 13.31 8.48
CA THR A 51 16.57 13.55 9.21
C THR A 51 17.78 12.89 8.53
N ASP A 52 17.62 11.71 7.93
CA ASP A 52 18.67 11.02 7.20
C ASP A 52 18.96 11.73 5.85
N LEU A 53 20.24 12.05 5.62
CA LEU A 53 20.71 12.76 4.42
C LEU A 53 20.41 12.03 3.11
N ARG A 54 20.29 10.69 3.14
CA ARG A 54 20.05 9.85 1.96
C ARG A 54 18.60 9.94 1.48
N THR A 55 17.66 10.08 2.41
CA THR A 55 16.22 10.07 2.12
C THR A 55 15.61 11.46 2.13
N ARG A 56 16.23 12.45 2.80
CA ARG A 56 15.77 13.84 2.86
C ARG A 56 15.42 14.45 1.50
N PRO A 57 16.25 14.32 0.43
CA PRO A 57 15.91 14.91 -0.88
C PRO A 57 14.64 14.32 -1.49
N ILE A 58 14.37 13.04 -1.25
CA ILE A 58 13.17 12.34 -1.73
C ILE A 58 11.95 12.89 -1.00
N VAL A 59 12.02 13.01 0.33
CA VAL A 59 10.94 13.59 1.14
C VAL A 59 10.64 15.03 0.70
N THR A 60 11.67 15.87 0.52
CA THR A 60 11.48 17.24 0.03
C THR A 60 10.83 17.28 -1.35
N SER A 61 11.24 16.42 -2.27
CA SER A 61 10.63 16.35 -3.61
C SER A 61 9.14 15.98 -3.54
N PHE A 62 8.78 15.06 -2.65
CA PHE A 62 7.40 14.58 -2.47
C PHE A 62 6.51 15.60 -1.76
N ALA A 63 7.07 16.37 -0.82
CA ALA A 63 6.36 17.46 -0.17
C ALA A 63 6.07 18.65 -1.11
N LEU A 64 6.97 18.91 -2.08
CA LEU A 64 6.82 20.02 -3.03
C LEU A 64 5.94 19.66 -4.23
N ASN A 65 5.90 18.39 -4.63
CA ASN A 65 5.12 17.93 -5.77
C ASN A 65 4.48 16.56 -5.49
N GLN A 66 3.16 16.51 -5.64
CA GLN A 66 2.36 15.32 -5.36
C GLN A 66 2.40 14.29 -6.50
N THR A 67 2.58 14.70 -7.75
CA THR A 67 2.57 13.77 -8.90
C THR A 67 3.61 12.64 -8.77
N PRO A 68 4.88 12.93 -8.42
CA PRO A 68 5.88 11.89 -8.20
C PRO A 68 5.55 10.92 -7.06
N VAL A 69 4.77 11.35 -6.06
CA VAL A 69 4.37 10.50 -4.93
C VAL A 69 3.55 9.33 -5.44
N PHE A 70 2.50 9.61 -6.22
CA PHE A 70 1.63 8.56 -6.75
C PHE A 70 2.35 7.61 -7.69
N GLU A 71 3.16 8.15 -8.62
CA GLU A 71 3.93 7.34 -9.56
C GLU A 71 4.90 6.39 -8.84
N LYS A 72 5.66 6.91 -7.87
CA LYS A 72 6.61 6.11 -7.10
C LYS A 72 5.92 5.15 -6.14
N PHE A 73 4.77 5.53 -5.60
CA PHE A 73 3.96 4.67 -4.74
C PHE A 73 3.47 3.45 -5.51
N VAL A 74 2.89 3.62 -6.70
CA VAL A 74 2.45 2.50 -7.55
C VAL A 74 3.61 1.56 -7.87
N TYR A 75 4.76 2.11 -8.28
CA TYR A 75 5.95 1.32 -8.58
C TYR A 75 6.46 0.54 -7.36
N ALA A 76 6.48 1.17 -6.18
CA ALA A 76 6.90 0.54 -4.94
C ALA A 76 5.95 -0.59 -4.53
N MET A 77 4.63 -0.38 -4.65
CA MET A 77 3.61 -1.39 -4.33
C MET A 77 3.70 -2.60 -5.27
N LEU A 78 3.95 -2.40 -6.56
CA LEU A 78 4.19 -3.49 -7.51
C LEU A 78 5.41 -4.31 -7.15
N LYS A 79 6.52 -3.65 -6.77
CA LYS A 79 7.73 -4.35 -6.30
C LYS A 79 7.50 -5.11 -5.01
N MET A 80 6.84 -4.51 -4.02
CA MET A 80 6.52 -5.18 -2.76
C MET A 80 5.60 -6.39 -2.96
N GLY A 81 4.63 -6.29 -3.85
CA GLY A 81 3.70 -7.39 -4.16
C GLY A 81 4.35 -8.60 -4.84
N GLN A 82 5.60 -8.47 -5.29
CA GLN A 82 6.37 -9.54 -5.93
C GLN A 82 7.38 -10.21 -4.98
N LEU A 83 7.50 -9.73 -3.73
CA LEU A 83 8.42 -10.31 -2.77
C LEU A 83 7.97 -11.71 -2.35
N SER A 84 8.86 -12.70 -2.53
CA SER A 84 8.68 -14.08 -2.05
C SER A 84 7.35 -14.74 -2.44
N VAL A 85 6.84 -14.41 -3.63
CA VAL A 85 5.59 -14.99 -4.15
C VAL A 85 5.77 -16.45 -4.51
N LEU A 86 4.78 -17.28 -4.16
CA LEU A 86 4.73 -18.66 -4.59
C LEU A 86 4.10 -18.71 -6.00
N THR A 87 4.78 -19.38 -6.94
CA THR A 87 4.36 -19.46 -8.35
C THR A 87 4.32 -20.90 -8.85
N GLY A 88 3.59 -21.14 -9.95
CA GLY A 88 3.42 -22.48 -10.51
C GLY A 88 2.73 -23.41 -9.54
N THR A 89 3.39 -24.51 -9.17
CA THR A 89 2.90 -25.52 -8.23
C THR A 89 3.30 -25.23 -6.78
N GLN A 90 3.96 -24.10 -6.52
CA GLN A 90 4.33 -23.71 -5.17
C GLN A 90 3.09 -23.09 -4.50
N GLY A 91 2.59 -23.73 -3.44
CA GLY A 91 1.41 -23.29 -2.69
C GLY A 91 0.08 -23.84 -3.21
N GLU A 92 -1.02 -23.20 -2.80
CA GLU A 92 -2.38 -23.62 -3.13
C GLU A 92 -3.32 -22.42 -3.29
N ILE A 93 -4.38 -22.57 -4.09
CA ILE A 93 -5.49 -21.63 -4.11
C ILE A 93 -6.47 -22.03 -3.00
N ARG A 94 -6.54 -21.23 -1.95
CA ARG A 94 -7.39 -21.52 -0.79
C ARG A 94 -8.86 -21.26 -1.10
N ALA A 95 -9.72 -22.22 -0.76
CA ALA A 95 -11.17 -22.01 -0.78
C ALA A 95 -11.65 -21.14 0.39
N ASN A 96 -10.92 -21.20 1.52
CA ASN A 96 -11.13 -20.35 2.68
C ASN A 96 -9.82 -19.60 3.00
N TYR A 97 -9.82 -18.26 2.94
CA TYR A 97 -8.60 -17.47 3.15
C TYR A 97 -7.97 -17.64 4.55
N SER A 98 -8.79 -17.99 5.54
CA SER A 98 -8.38 -18.18 6.93
C SER A 98 -7.84 -19.57 7.25
N ALA A 99 -7.98 -20.54 6.34
CA ALA A 99 -7.58 -21.94 6.59
C ALA A 99 -6.79 -22.51 5.41
N ARG A 100 -5.92 -23.49 5.68
CA ARG A 100 -5.32 -24.31 4.61
C ARG A 100 -6.40 -25.25 4.06
N ASN A 101 -6.35 -25.57 2.78
CA ASN A 101 -7.21 -26.61 2.23
C ASN A 101 -6.89 -27.93 2.96
N SER A 102 -7.95 -28.66 3.34
CA SER A 102 -7.82 -29.98 3.95
C SER A 102 -7.36 -30.95 2.88
N THR A 103 -6.21 -31.56 3.09
CA THR A 103 -5.75 -32.70 2.28
C THR A 103 -6.64 -33.89 2.63
N SER A 104 -7.69 -34.14 1.84
CA SER A 104 -8.37 -35.43 1.87
C SER A 104 -7.36 -36.47 1.41
N THR A 105 -6.85 -37.28 2.34
CA THR A 105 -6.22 -38.55 2.02
C THR A 105 -7.22 -39.36 1.20
N ASP A 106 -6.78 -39.71 0.00
CA ASP A 106 -7.30 -40.73 -0.91
C ASP A 106 -8.73 -40.55 -1.41
N GLU A 107 -8.87 -39.92 -2.59
CA GLU A 107 -9.61 -40.53 -3.70
C GLU A 107 -9.26 -39.87 -5.03
N GLU A 108 -8.78 -40.72 -5.93
CA GLU A 108 -8.50 -40.50 -7.34
C GLU A 108 -9.77 -40.03 -8.06
N GLN A 109 -9.89 -38.73 -8.35
CA GLN A 109 -10.73 -38.23 -9.45
C GLN A 109 -10.16 -36.92 -9.98
N GLY A 110 -9.87 -36.94 -11.28
CA GLY A 110 -9.01 -35.98 -11.96
C GLY A 110 -9.48 -34.53 -11.88
N GLY A 111 -8.60 -33.67 -11.40
CA GLY A 111 -8.65 -32.23 -11.58
C GLY A 111 -7.27 -31.78 -12.05
N GLY A 112 -7.14 -31.55 -13.36
CA GLY A 112 -5.87 -31.35 -14.05
C GLY A 112 -5.00 -30.29 -13.38
N ALA A 113 -3.72 -30.61 -13.24
CA ALA A 113 -2.68 -29.63 -12.97
C ALA A 113 -2.77 -28.53 -14.05
N GLN A 114 -3.35 -27.38 -13.69
CA GLN A 114 -3.28 -26.21 -14.54
C GLN A 114 -1.84 -25.71 -14.47
N HIS A 115 -1.04 -26.20 -15.42
CA HIS A 115 0.22 -25.60 -15.83
C HIS A 115 -0.09 -24.17 -16.27
N PHE A 116 0.03 -23.22 -15.34
CA PHE A 116 0.02 -21.81 -15.66
C PHE A 116 1.44 -21.41 -16.01
N GLU A 117 1.70 -21.39 -17.32
CA GLU A 117 2.78 -20.60 -17.86
C GLU A 117 2.44 -19.13 -17.60
N MET A 118 3.14 -18.51 -16.65
CA MET A 118 3.07 -17.07 -16.38
C MET A 118 3.71 -16.35 -17.57
N ASN A 119 2.97 -16.28 -18.67
CA ASN A 119 3.29 -15.35 -19.73
C ASN A 119 3.13 -13.94 -19.16
N ARG A 120 4.19 -13.15 -19.33
CA ARG A 120 4.22 -11.72 -19.08
C ARG A 120 3.10 -11.09 -19.92
N VAL A 121 1.99 -10.67 -19.29
CA VAL A 121 0.92 -9.95 -20.00
C VAL A 121 0.50 -8.72 -19.21
N ASP A 122 0.67 -7.58 -19.86
CA ASP A 122 0.17 -6.25 -19.52
C ASP A 122 -1.36 -6.30 -19.34
N GLY A 123 -1.87 -6.14 -18.11
CA GLY A 123 -3.28 -6.37 -17.80
C GLY A 123 -3.90 -5.27 -16.94
N CYS A 124 -4.20 -4.11 -17.53
CA CYS A 124 -5.08 -3.11 -16.93
C CYS A 124 -6.54 -3.40 -17.34
N PHE A 125 -7.44 -3.52 -16.37
CA PHE A 125 -8.89 -3.46 -16.59
C PHE A 125 -9.44 -2.20 -15.92
N LEU A 126 -10.12 -1.37 -16.71
CA LEU A 126 -10.87 -0.21 -16.19
C LEU A 126 -12.20 -0.71 -15.63
N TYR A 127 -12.45 -0.49 -14.35
CA TYR A 127 -13.77 -0.64 -13.75
C TYR A 127 -14.38 0.76 -13.58
N VAL A 128 -15.46 1.03 -14.32
CA VAL A 128 -16.20 2.30 -14.25
C VAL A 128 -17.52 2.03 -13.54
N ASP A 129 -17.64 2.45 -12.28
CA ASP A 129 -18.91 2.45 -11.56
C ASP A 129 -19.79 3.62 -12.05
N PRO A 130 -21.09 3.41 -12.35
CA PRO A 130 -21.99 4.48 -12.78
C PRO A 130 -22.47 5.26 -11.55
N GLY A 131 -21.54 5.92 -10.84
CA GLY A 131 -21.86 6.43 -9.51
C GLY A 131 -20.67 7.03 -8.76
N ARG A 132 -20.05 8.05 -9.36
CA ARG A 132 -19.28 9.11 -8.67
C ARG A 132 -17.84 8.91 -8.23
N LEU A 133 -17.16 7.78 -8.47
CA LEU A 133 -15.71 7.71 -8.28
C LEU A 133 -15.10 6.81 -9.36
N THR A 134 -14.14 7.34 -10.14
CA THR A 134 -13.32 6.47 -11.00
C THR A 134 -12.31 5.77 -10.09
N TYR A 135 -12.12 4.47 -10.27
CA TYR A 135 -11.09 3.71 -9.56
C TYR A 135 -10.22 3.03 -10.60
N TRP A 136 -8.90 3.11 -10.41
CA TRP A 136 -8.00 2.19 -11.11
C TRP A 136 -7.84 0.97 -10.21
N CYS A 137 -8.51 -0.12 -10.58
CA CYS A 137 -8.32 -1.40 -9.93
C CYS A 137 -7.25 -2.18 -10.70
N TYR A 138 -6.10 -2.36 -10.06
CA TYR A 138 -5.06 -3.24 -10.55
C TYR A 138 -5.34 -4.65 -10.03
N MET A 139 -5.49 -5.59 -10.96
CA MET A 139 -5.51 -7.01 -10.63
C MET A 139 -4.07 -7.51 -10.61
N PHE A 140 -3.51 -7.68 -9.42
CA PHE A 140 -2.19 -8.28 -9.25
C PHE A 140 -2.33 -9.58 -8.45
N ASN A 141 -1.96 -10.70 -9.06
CA ASN A 141 -2.00 -12.03 -8.42
C ASN A 141 -3.35 -12.37 -7.77
N LYS A 142 -4.44 -12.29 -8.56
CA LYS A 142 -5.84 -12.55 -8.15
C LYS A 142 -6.34 -11.73 -6.96
N ARG A 143 -5.65 -10.64 -6.60
CA ARG A 143 -6.12 -9.67 -5.61
C ARG A 143 -6.38 -8.34 -6.31
N ALA A 144 -7.57 -7.78 -6.08
CA ALA A 144 -7.92 -6.46 -6.54
C ALA A 144 -7.31 -5.43 -5.59
N PHE A 145 -6.40 -4.60 -6.10
CA PHE A 145 -5.95 -3.38 -5.44
C PHE A 145 -6.61 -2.19 -6.15
N CYS A 146 -7.61 -1.61 -5.51
CA CYS A 146 -8.28 -0.42 -6.03
C CYS A 146 -7.65 0.82 -5.41
N VAL A 147 -7.05 1.66 -6.23
CA VAL A 147 -6.55 2.97 -5.84
C VAL A 147 -7.62 4.00 -6.20
N MET A 148 -8.06 4.80 -5.23
CA MET A 148 -8.97 5.92 -5.46
C MET A 148 -8.33 6.91 -6.44
N ASN A 149 -9.04 7.21 -7.53
CA ASN A 149 -8.61 8.21 -8.50
C ASN A 149 -9.01 9.59 -7.98
N PHE A 150 -8.04 10.38 -7.50
CA PHE A 150 -8.21 11.82 -7.35
C PHE A 150 -8.03 12.45 -8.74
N HIS A 151 -9.12 12.86 -9.38
CA HIS A 151 -9.02 13.77 -10.52
C HIS A 151 -8.35 15.06 -10.05
N LEU A 152 -7.25 15.43 -10.72
CA LEU A 152 -6.66 16.77 -10.70
C LEU A 152 -7.67 17.82 -11.18
#